data_AF-A0A7R7H944-F1
#
_entry.id   AF-A0A7R7H944-F1
#
_cell.length_a   1.000
_cell.length_b   1.000
_cell.length_c   1.000
_cell.angle_alpha   90.00
_cell.angle_beta   90.00
_cell.angle_gamma   90.00
#
_symmetry.space_group_name_H-M   'P 1'
#
loop_
_entity.id
_entity.type
_entity.pdbx_description
1 polymer ?
#
loop_
_entity_poly.entity_id
_entity_poly.type
_entity_poly.pdbx_seq_one_letter_code
_entity_poly.pdbx_strand_id
1 'polypeptide(L)'
;MSPNDEFADFEIWDKGNLDCSIAKKPEMLEFEYARSAYKNGLRLEKELGTNPYKFGLIGSSDAHNSLSAMAEDNFFGKTVPQEPSPERMLATFVDNKETGVRIMDWEVGASGYAAVWAEENTRESIWDAMERKETYATTGPRMVVRFFGGWDFVAADAQDRLPAYVGYTKGVPMGGRSGPSAPRQGADLPRRRAQRSDRRQSRPLPDRQGLDGGRRHTAGKGLRRRLG
;
A
#
# COMPACT_ATOMS: atom_id res chain seq x y z
N MET A 1 -0.54 -17.64 -15.19
CA MET A 1 -0.63 -16.24 -14.72
C MET A 1 -1.13 -15.35 -15.84
N SER A 2 -1.61 -14.14 -15.55
CA SER A 2 -2.30 -13.19 -16.45
C SER A 2 -1.62 -13.02 -17.83
N PRO A 3 -1.95 -13.84 -18.85
CA PRO A 3 -1.13 -13.91 -20.07
C PRO A 3 -1.43 -12.75 -21.05
N ASN A 4 -2.48 -11.97 -20.76
CA ASN A 4 -2.97 -10.88 -21.60
C ASN A 4 -2.78 -9.51 -20.92
N ASP A 5 -1.96 -9.44 -19.86
CA ASP A 5 -1.71 -8.21 -19.11
C ASP A 5 -0.27 -7.77 -19.37
N GLU A 6 -0.10 -6.76 -20.22
CA GLU A 6 1.21 -6.23 -20.63
C GLU A 6 2.02 -5.65 -19.45
N PHE A 7 1.38 -5.39 -18.32
CA PHE A 7 2.03 -4.89 -17.10
C PHE A 7 2.29 -5.97 -16.05
N ALA A 8 1.86 -7.22 -16.29
CA ALA A 8 2.06 -8.31 -15.34
C ALA A 8 3.49 -8.86 -15.32
N ASP A 9 4.32 -8.48 -16.31
CA ASP A 9 5.71 -8.93 -16.43
C ASP A 9 6.73 -8.00 -15.75
N PHE A 10 6.26 -7.09 -14.88
CA PHE A 10 7.11 -6.20 -14.09
C PHE A 10 7.71 -6.92 -12.88
N GLU A 11 9.02 -6.79 -12.68
CA GLU A 11 9.76 -7.31 -11.51
C GLU A 11 9.46 -8.78 -11.18
N ILE A 12 9.45 -9.66 -12.17
CA ILE A 12 9.29 -11.10 -11.94
C ILE A 12 10.56 -11.69 -11.30
N TRP A 13 10.40 -12.32 -10.14
CA TRP A 13 11.46 -12.94 -9.34
C TRP A 13 11.51 -14.48 -9.44
N ASP A 14 11.05 -15.03 -10.56
CA ASP A 14 10.92 -16.48 -10.82
C ASP A 14 12.27 -17.19 -11.09
N LYS A 15 13.30 -16.91 -10.27
CA LYS A 15 14.65 -17.49 -10.40
C LYS A 15 14.94 -18.58 -9.37
N GLY A 16 14.40 -18.46 -8.16
CA GLY A 16 14.58 -19.42 -7.08
C GLY A 16 13.53 -19.28 -5.98
N ASN A 17 13.65 -20.08 -4.93
CA ASN A 17 12.98 -19.82 -3.65
C ASN A 17 13.62 -18.63 -2.91
N LEU A 18 13.09 -18.27 -1.74
CA LEU A 18 13.47 -17.06 -1.00
C LEU A 18 14.99 -16.87 -0.83
N ASP A 19 15.70 -17.92 -0.45
CA ASP A 19 17.16 -17.91 -0.24
C ASP A 19 17.95 -18.43 -1.45
N CYS A 20 17.27 -18.70 -2.57
CA CYS A 20 17.83 -19.25 -3.81
C CYS A 20 18.59 -20.58 -3.62
N SER A 21 18.29 -21.33 -2.55
CA SER A 21 18.78 -22.70 -2.31
C SER A 21 18.15 -23.74 -3.24
N ILE A 22 17.05 -23.39 -3.91
CA ILE A 22 16.39 -24.20 -4.93
C ILE A 22 16.07 -23.31 -6.14
N ALA A 23 16.55 -23.69 -7.31
CA ALA A 23 16.19 -23.01 -8.57
C ALA A 23 14.71 -23.15 -8.89
N LYS A 24 14.12 -22.12 -9.50
CA LYS A 24 12.68 -22.10 -9.80
C LYS A 24 12.28 -23.25 -10.72
N LYS A 25 11.13 -23.87 -10.42
CA LYS A 25 10.47 -24.82 -11.31
C LYS A 25 9.05 -24.34 -11.62
N PRO A 26 8.50 -24.61 -12.82
CA PRO A 26 7.17 -24.16 -13.21
C PRO A 26 6.05 -24.57 -12.24
N GLU A 27 6.18 -25.73 -11.59
CA GLU A 27 5.17 -26.26 -10.67
C GLU A 27 5.09 -25.47 -9.36
N MET A 28 6.11 -24.67 -9.03
CA MET A 28 6.13 -23.82 -7.84
C MET A 28 5.25 -22.57 -7.99
N LEU A 29 5.09 -22.07 -9.23
CA LEU A 29 4.42 -20.80 -9.52
C LEU A 29 2.93 -20.81 -9.13
N GLU A 30 2.29 -21.98 -9.05
CA GLU A 30 0.92 -22.06 -8.55
C GLU A 30 0.83 -21.59 -7.08
N PHE A 31 1.85 -21.85 -6.27
CA PHE A 31 1.81 -21.66 -4.83
C PHE A 31 2.49 -20.36 -4.36
N GLU A 32 3.15 -19.65 -5.26
CA GLU A 32 3.95 -18.46 -4.95
C GLU A 32 3.28 -17.14 -5.35
N TYR A 33 2.17 -17.20 -6.08
CA TYR A 33 1.44 -16.01 -6.55
C TYR A 33 0.10 -15.82 -5.84
N ALA A 34 -0.14 -14.60 -5.34
CA ALA A 34 -1.38 -14.25 -4.63
C ALA A 34 -2.65 -14.51 -5.46
N ARG A 35 -2.62 -14.27 -6.78
CA ARG A 35 -3.75 -14.57 -7.67
C ARG A 35 -4.09 -16.06 -7.70
N SER A 36 -3.07 -16.92 -7.73
CA SER A 36 -3.24 -18.37 -7.69
C SER A 36 -3.79 -18.80 -6.33
N ALA A 37 -3.28 -18.23 -5.24
CA ALA A 37 -3.82 -18.45 -3.89
C ALA A 37 -5.31 -18.09 -3.79
N TYR A 38 -5.74 -16.94 -4.33
CA TYR A 38 -7.17 -16.58 -4.35
C TYR A 38 -8.03 -17.54 -5.19
N LYS A 39 -7.52 -17.97 -6.37
CA LYS A 39 -8.21 -18.98 -7.19
C LYS A 39 -8.38 -20.30 -6.42
N ASN A 40 -7.33 -20.75 -5.76
CA ASN A 40 -7.35 -21.95 -4.92
C ASN A 40 -8.28 -21.77 -3.72
N GLY A 41 -8.33 -20.57 -3.14
CA GLY A 41 -9.29 -20.22 -2.08
C GLY A 41 -10.75 -20.40 -2.50
N LEU A 42 -11.12 -19.94 -3.70
CA LEU A 42 -12.47 -20.13 -4.23
C LEU A 42 -12.80 -21.60 -4.48
N ARG A 43 -11.83 -22.39 -4.96
CA ARG A 43 -11.98 -23.84 -5.14
C ARG A 43 -12.21 -24.53 -3.80
N LEU A 44 -11.38 -24.25 -2.80
CA LEU A 44 -11.48 -24.81 -1.45
C LEU A 44 -12.79 -24.39 -0.77
N GLU A 45 -13.28 -23.17 -1.01
CA GLU A 45 -14.56 -22.71 -0.48
C GLU A 45 -15.73 -23.56 -0.98
N LYS A 46 -15.69 -23.95 -2.26
CA LYS A 46 -16.70 -24.83 -2.85
C LYS A 46 -16.65 -26.25 -2.30
N GLU A 47 -15.46 -26.77 -2.03
CA GLU A 47 -15.24 -28.14 -1.57
C GLU A 47 -15.46 -28.30 -0.05
N LEU A 48 -15.01 -27.32 0.74
CA LEU A 48 -14.91 -27.41 2.20
C LEU A 48 -15.87 -26.44 2.92
N GLY A 49 -16.55 -25.55 2.20
CA GLY A 49 -17.38 -24.49 2.77
C GLY A 49 -16.59 -23.33 3.38
N THR A 50 -15.25 -23.40 3.38
CA THR A 50 -14.36 -22.36 3.94
C THR A 50 -13.23 -22.01 2.98
N ASN A 51 -12.78 -20.76 3.04
CA ASN A 51 -11.73 -20.23 2.18
C ASN A 51 -10.56 -19.75 3.05
N PRO A 52 -9.44 -20.48 3.10
CA PRO A 52 -8.29 -20.10 3.92
C PRO A 52 -7.49 -18.93 3.32
N TYR A 53 -7.66 -18.63 2.04
CA TYR A 53 -6.89 -17.60 1.33
C TYR A 53 -7.62 -16.24 1.29
N LYS A 54 -8.31 -15.88 2.38
CA LYS A 54 -9.01 -14.58 2.54
C LYS A 54 -8.12 -13.51 3.19
N PHE A 55 -6.88 -13.38 2.74
CA PHE A 55 -5.91 -12.41 3.25
C PHE A 55 -5.98 -11.08 2.47
N GLY A 56 -5.59 -9.99 3.14
CA GLY A 56 -5.38 -8.67 2.53
C GLY A 56 -3.97 -8.54 1.96
N LEU A 57 -3.73 -7.51 1.16
CA LEU A 57 -2.43 -7.26 0.52
C LEU A 57 -1.84 -5.94 1.02
N ILE A 58 -0.54 -5.97 1.29
CA ILE A 58 0.30 -4.79 1.53
C ILE A 58 1.57 -4.92 0.68
N GLY A 59 2.20 -3.79 0.39
CA GLY A 59 3.55 -3.74 -0.20
C GLY A 59 4.56 -3.28 0.84
N SER A 60 5.81 -3.69 0.68
CA SER A 60 6.92 -3.18 1.49
C SER A 60 8.16 -3.07 0.60
N SER A 61 9.10 -2.20 1.00
CA SER A 61 10.39 -2.11 0.33
C SER A 61 11.37 -3.16 0.83
N ASP A 62 11.34 -3.57 2.11
CA ASP A 62 12.32 -4.52 2.64
C ASP A 62 13.79 -4.08 2.44
N ALA A 63 14.08 -2.80 2.67
CA ALA A 63 15.44 -2.28 2.64
C ALA A 63 16.13 -2.48 4.02
N HIS A 64 17.33 -3.04 4.00
CA HIS A 64 18.18 -3.40 5.14
C HIS A 64 19.42 -2.50 5.28
N ASN A 65 19.38 -1.29 4.71
CA ASN A 65 20.50 -0.33 4.72
C ASN A 65 20.17 0.99 5.44
N SER A 66 19.06 1.04 6.20
CA SER A 66 18.57 2.24 6.92
C SER A 66 18.25 3.46 6.04
N LEU A 67 18.36 3.36 4.71
CA LEU A 67 18.06 4.45 3.80
C LEU A 67 16.55 4.58 3.60
N SER A 68 16.00 5.79 3.77
CA SER A 68 14.58 6.09 3.51
C SER A 68 14.28 6.40 2.03
N ALA A 69 15.13 5.93 1.13
CA ALA A 69 15.14 6.28 -0.28
C ALA A 69 14.36 5.25 -1.12
N MET A 70 13.04 5.22 -0.95
CA MET A 70 12.15 4.16 -1.46
C MET A 70 11.33 4.56 -2.68
N ALA A 71 11.67 5.69 -3.30
CA ALA A 71 11.15 6.05 -4.62
C ALA A 71 12.12 5.53 -5.67
N GLU A 72 11.62 4.98 -6.78
CA GLU A 72 12.47 4.37 -7.83
C GLU A 72 13.54 5.33 -8.37
N ASP A 73 13.22 6.62 -8.49
CA ASP A 73 14.13 7.66 -8.97
C ASP A 73 15.24 8.04 -7.98
N ASN A 74 15.14 7.58 -6.74
CA ASN A 74 16.11 7.82 -5.67
C ASN A 74 16.47 6.51 -4.95
N PHE A 75 16.31 5.35 -5.59
CA PHE A 75 16.50 4.06 -4.95
C PHE A 75 17.98 3.64 -4.90
N PHE A 76 18.48 3.42 -3.68
CA PHE A 76 19.87 3.04 -3.39
C PHE A 76 20.07 1.58 -3.01
N GLY A 77 19.19 0.68 -3.49
CA GLY A 77 19.25 -0.74 -3.19
C GLY A 77 18.66 -1.11 -1.82
N LYS A 78 18.66 -2.42 -1.55
CA LYS A 78 18.15 -3.06 -0.33
C LYS A 78 19.23 -3.37 0.70
N THR A 79 20.49 -3.59 0.32
CA THR A 79 21.56 -4.05 1.22
C THR A 79 22.80 -3.17 1.13
N VAL A 80 23.70 -3.32 2.11
CA VAL A 80 24.93 -2.51 2.22
C VAL A 80 25.78 -2.49 0.93
N PRO A 81 25.97 -3.61 0.19
CA PRO A 81 26.73 -3.58 -1.07
C PRO A 81 26.19 -2.64 -2.14
N GLN A 82 24.92 -2.26 -2.06
CA GLN A 82 24.20 -1.45 -3.06
C GLN A 82 24.17 0.05 -2.71
N GLU A 83 24.72 0.42 -1.55
CA GLU A 83 24.82 1.80 -1.10
C GLU A 83 25.56 2.69 -2.11
N PRO A 84 25.40 4.04 -2.03
CA PRO A 84 25.95 4.97 -3.00
C PRO A 84 27.45 4.77 -3.29
N SER A 85 27.77 4.23 -4.46
CA SER A 85 29.12 4.10 -5.01
C SER A 85 29.05 4.03 -6.54
N PRO A 86 30.16 4.30 -7.26
CA PRO A 86 30.20 4.14 -8.71
C PRO A 86 29.90 2.69 -9.18
N GLU A 87 30.22 1.69 -8.35
CA GLU A 87 30.08 0.27 -8.69
C GLU A 87 28.78 -0.38 -8.19
N ARG A 88 27.90 0.35 -7.51
CA ARG A 88 26.72 -0.19 -6.80
C ARG A 88 25.75 -1.05 -7.61
N MET A 89 25.72 -0.91 -8.93
CA MET A 89 24.84 -1.69 -9.82
C MET A 89 25.54 -2.92 -10.42
N LEU A 90 26.85 -3.06 -10.22
CA LEU A 90 27.67 -4.08 -10.86
C LEU A 90 27.82 -5.34 -10.00
N ALA A 91 27.51 -5.24 -8.72
CA ALA A 91 27.57 -6.36 -7.79
C ALA A 91 26.35 -7.30 -7.93
N THR A 92 26.49 -8.47 -7.32
CA THR A 92 25.46 -9.51 -7.31
C THR A 92 24.67 -9.41 -6.01
N PHE A 93 23.35 -9.29 -6.13
CA PHE A 93 22.44 -9.42 -5.00
C PHE A 93 22.39 -10.87 -4.49
N VAL A 94 22.34 -11.83 -5.42
CA VAL A 94 22.45 -13.27 -5.15
C VAL A 94 23.40 -13.89 -6.15
N ASP A 95 24.31 -14.74 -5.67
CA ASP A 95 25.19 -15.55 -6.51
C ASP A 95 25.37 -16.94 -5.91
N ASN A 96 24.36 -17.79 -6.07
CA ASN A 96 24.41 -19.17 -5.59
C ASN A 96 25.00 -20.08 -6.68
N LYS A 97 26.23 -20.55 -6.46
CA LYS A 97 26.95 -21.41 -7.40
C LYS A 97 26.41 -22.83 -7.48
N GLU A 98 25.79 -23.33 -6.42
CA GLU A 98 25.25 -24.69 -6.36
C GLU A 98 23.97 -24.80 -7.19
N THR A 99 23.09 -23.80 -7.10
CA THR A 99 21.84 -23.76 -7.87
C THR A 99 21.98 -23.08 -9.22
N GLY A 100 23.07 -22.34 -9.44
CA GLY A 100 23.27 -21.50 -10.62
C GLY A 100 22.42 -20.23 -10.63
N VAL A 101 21.68 -19.94 -9.57
CA VAL A 101 20.84 -18.75 -9.47
C VAL A 101 21.73 -17.52 -9.26
N ARG A 102 21.62 -16.57 -10.18
CA ARG A 102 22.31 -15.28 -10.12
C ARG A 102 21.33 -14.13 -10.31
N ILE A 103 21.41 -13.17 -9.40
CA ILE A 103 20.61 -11.95 -9.40
C ILE A 103 21.56 -10.78 -9.23
N MET A 104 21.51 -9.86 -10.18
CA MET A 104 22.34 -8.66 -10.16
C MET A 104 21.64 -7.55 -9.37
N ASP A 105 22.43 -6.64 -8.79
CA ASP A 105 21.87 -5.54 -8.00
C ASP A 105 20.94 -4.62 -8.81
N TRP A 106 21.18 -4.47 -10.12
CA TRP A 106 20.32 -3.70 -10.99
C TRP A 106 18.94 -4.31 -11.25
N GLU A 107 18.72 -5.59 -10.91
CA GLU A 107 17.44 -6.28 -11.03
C GLU A 107 16.52 -6.01 -9.82
N VAL A 108 17.06 -5.38 -8.77
CA VAL A 108 16.34 -5.12 -7.53
C VAL A 108 15.68 -3.74 -7.63
N GLY A 109 14.36 -3.68 -7.40
CA GLY A 109 13.60 -2.42 -7.39
C GLY A 109 13.32 -1.88 -6.00
N ALA A 110 12.75 -0.67 -5.92
CA ALA A 110 12.33 -0.08 -4.64
C ALA A 110 11.11 -0.79 -4.04
N SER A 111 10.39 -1.57 -4.85
CA SER A 111 9.22 -2.35 -4.46
C SER A 111 8.05 -1.47 -3.97
N GLY A 112 7.33 -1.89 -2.92
CA GLY A 112 5.99 -1.39 -2.64
C GLY A 112 5.86 -0.54 -1.38
N TYR A 113 4.82 0.29 -1.36
CA TYR A 113 4.30 0.91 -0.15
C TYR A 113 3.05 0.19 0.35
N ALA A 114 2.90 0.13 1.67
CA ALA A 114 1.66 -0.25 2.33
C ALA A 114 0.78 0.98 2.51
N ALA A 115 -0.48 0.87 2.12
CA ALA A 115 -1.50 1.85 2.43
C ALA A 115 -2.62 1.20 3.23
N VAL A 116 -3.07 1.89 4.28
CA VAL A 116 -4.06 1.41 5.24
C VAL A 116 -5.13 2.47 5.42
N TRP A 117 -6.39 2.09 5.25
CA TRP A 117 -7.52 2.98 5.48
C TRP A 117 -8.00 2.88 6.93
N ALA A 118 -7.34 3.65 7.80
CA ALA A 118 -7.72 3.80 9.21
C ALA A 118 -8.58 5.05 9.43
N GLU A 119 -9.39 5.03 10.49
CA GLU A 119 -10.21 6.19 10.89
C GLU A 119 -9.35 7.25 11.58
N GLU A 120 -8.33 6.81 12.32
CA GLU A 120 -7.41 7.67 13.06
C GLU A 120 -5.95 7.24 12.83
N ASN A 121 -5.02 8.16 13.07
CA ASN A 121 -3.59 7.86 13.06
C ASN A 121 -3.12 7.36 14.44
N THR A 122 -3.77 6.32 14.93
CA THR A 122 -3.43 5.61 16.18
C THR A 122 -3.04 4.18 15.85
N ARG A 123 -2.22 3.55 16.71
CA ARG A 123 -1.76 2.18 16.48
C ARG A 123 -2.95 1.21 16.40
N GLU A 124 -3.93 1.42 17.26
CA GLU A 124 -5.14 0.63 17.40
C GLU A 124 -6.00 0.75 16.14
N SER A 125 -6.29 1.97 15.67
CA SER A 125 -7.10 2.18 14.46
C SER A 125 -6.43 1.60 13.20
N ILE A 126 -5.10 1.71 13.11
CA ILE A 126 -4.31 1.12 12.02
C ILE A 126 -4.37 -0.41 12.07
N TRP A 127 -4.22 -1.00 13.25
CA TRP A 127 -4.30 -2.45 13.44
C TRP A 127 -5.68 -2.99 13.05
N ASP A 128 -6.75 -2.37 13.55
CA ASP A 128 -8.12 -2.78 13.24
C ASP A 128 -8.41 -2.69 11.73
N ALA A 129 -7.87 -1.66 11.06
CA ALA A 129 -7.98 -1.52 9.60
C ALA A 129 -7.23 -2.63 8.84
N MET A 130 -6.05 -3.04 9.31
CA MET A 130 -5.32 -4.19 8.75
C MET A 130 -6.08 -5.50 8.97
N GLU A 131 -6.69 -5.71 10.15
CA GLU A 131 -7.52 -6.90 10.44
C GLU A 131 -8.74 -6.98 9.51
N ARG A 132 -9.40 -5.84 9.27
CA ARG A 132 -10.48 -5.72 8.27
C ARG A 132 -9.99 -5.82 6.83
N LYS A 133 -8.67 -5.78 6.61
CA LYS A 133 -7.99 -5.85 5.29
C LYS A 133 -8.37 -4.68 4.38
N GLU A 134 -8.65 -3.51 4.95
CA GLU A 134 -8.82 -2.27 4.19
C GLU A 134 -7.45 -1.67 3.81
N THR A 135 -6.66 -2.47 3.10
CA THR A 135 -5.28 -2.19 2.76
C THR A 135 -5.01 -2.40 1.28
N TYR A 136 -4.07 -1.65 0.72
CA TYR A 136 -3.56 -1.93 -0.62
C TYR A 136 -2.05 -1.75 -0.70
N ALA A 137 -1.49 -2.37 -1.75
CA ALA A 137 -0.10 -2.23 -2.15
C ALA A 137 -0.01 -1.35 -3.40
N THR A 138 1.08 -0.61 -3.55
CA THR A 138 1.44 0.07 -4.79
C THR A 138 2.94 0.06 -4.98
N THR A 139 3.41 -0.25 -6.19
CA THR A 139 4.83 -0.21 -6.60
C THR A 139 5.01 0.99 -7.52
N GLY A 140 5.70 2.04 -7.06
CA GLY A 140 5.86 3.29 -7.80
C GLY A 140 4.88 4.40 -7.40
N PRO A 141 3.72 4.58 -8.07
CA PRO A 141 2.89 5.76 -7.87
C PRO A 141 2.16 5.72 -6.52
N ARG A 142 2.19 6.84 -5.81
CA ARG A 142 1.45 7.06 -4.55
C ARG A 142 -0.02 7.36 -4.83
N MET A 143 -0.70 6.40 -5.45
CA MET A 143 -2.14 6.50 -5.70
C MET A 143 -2.90 6.36 -4.41
N VAL A 144 -3.98 7.13 -4.28
CA VAL A 144 -5.00 6.91 -3.26
C VAL A 144 -6.09 6.05 -3.87
N VAL A 145 -6.20 4.80 -3.43
CA VAL A 145 -7.17 3.84 -3.96
C VAL A 145 -8.00 3.28 -2.83
N ARG A 146 -9.31 3.32 -3.00
CA ARG A 146 -10.27 2.67 -2.11
C ARG A 146 -11.35 2.02 -2.94
N PHE A 147 -11.62 0.75 -2.69
CA PHE A 147 -12.58 -0.03 -3.48
C PHE A 147 -13.74 -0.50 -2.60
N PHE A 148 -14.95 -0.45 -3.18
CA PHE A 148 -16.18 -0.95 -2.59
C PHE A 148 -16.90 -1.82 -3.61
N GLY A 149 -17.52 -2.90 -3.15
CA GLY A 149 -18.35 -3.80 -3.96
C GLY A 149 -19.72 -4.01 -3.33
N GLY A 150 -20.77 -4.03 -4.14
CA GLY A 150 -22.16 -4.13 -3.67
C GLY A 150 -23.14 -4.13 -4.83
N TRP A 151 -24.38 -4.50 -4.56
CA TRP A 151 -25.43 -4.64 -5.59
C TRP A 151 -26.25 -3.38 -5.79
N ASP A 152 -26.26 -2.49 -4.81
CA ASP A 152 -27.10 -1.28 -4.78
C ASP A 152 -26.41 -0.03 -5.34
N PHE A 153 -25.21 -0.20 -5.92
CA PHE A 153 -24.49 0.89 -6.58
C PHE A 153 -25.11 1.25 -7.92
N VAL A 154 -25.32 2.54 -8.15
CA VAL A 154 -25.71 3.12 -9.44
C VAL A 154 -24.58 3.98 -10.00
N ALA A 155 -24.57 4.23 -11.31
CA ALA A 155 -23.48 4.98 -11.97
C ALA A 155 -23.22 6.37 -11.37
N ALA A 156 -24.26 7.03 -10.86
CA ALA A 156 -24.14 8.34 -10.20
C ALA A 156 -23.35 8.29 -8.88
N ASP A 157 -23.35 7.15 -8.17
CA ASP A 157 -22.65 6.99 -6.88
C ASP A 157 -21.13 7.20 -7.03
N ALA A 158 -20.58 6.83 -8.18
CA ALA A 158 -19.17 7.03 -8.48
C ALA A 158 -18.82 8.53 -8.66
N GLN A 159 -19.79 9.38 -8.98
CA GLN A 159 -19.56 10.82 -9.21
C GLN A 159 -19.84 11.67 -7.96
N ASP A 160 -20.19 11.02 -6.83
CA ASP A 160 -20.40 11.72 -5.56
C ASP A 160 -19.10 12.37 -5.06
N ARG A 161 -19.23 13.47 -4.31
CA ARG A 161 -18.08 14.16 -3.70
C ARG A 161 -17.51 13.40 -2.51
N LEU A 162 -18.29 12.49 -1.92
CA LEU A 162 -17.97 11.65 -0.76
C LEU A 162 -18.13 10.16 -1.13
N PRO A 163 -17.36 9.63 -2.09
CA PRO A 163 -17.51 8.25 -2.57
C PRO A 163 -17.31 7.21 -1.46
N ALA A 164 -16.51 7.52 -0.44
CA ALA A 164 -16.33 6.64 0.73
C ALA A 164 -17.61 6.50 1.56
N TYR A 165 -18.36 7.58 1.78
CA TYR A 165 -19.62 7.54 2.54
C TYR A 165 -20.65 6.66 1.84
N VAL A 166 -20.81 6.85 0.53
CA VAL A 166 -21.69 6.00 -0.30
C VAL A 166 -21.21 4.56 -0.29
N GLY A 167 -19.89 4.34 -0.43
CA GLY A 167 -19.24 3.04 -0.39
C GLY A 167 -19.57 2.24 0.88
N TYR A 168 -19.44 2.90 2.04
CA TYR A 168 -19.76 2.29 3.34
C TYR A 168 -21.25 2.10 3.60
N THR A 169 -22.10 2.95 3.02
CA THR A 169 -23.55 2.87 3.21
C THR A 169 -24.17 1.76 2.35
N LYS A 170 -23.70 1.59 1.12
CA LYS A 170 -24.32 0.71 0.12
C LYS A 170 -23.56 -0.58 -0.17
N GLY A 171 -22.31 -0.68 0.29
CA GLY A 171 -21.41 -1.74 -0.15
C GLY A 171 -20.52 -2.29 0.95
N VAL A 172 -19.64 -3.19 0.52
CA VAL A 172 -18.61 -3.83 1.32
C VAL A 172 -17.27 -3.27 0.88
N PRO A 173 -16.44 -2.74 1.79
CA PRO A 173 -15.10 -2.27 1.45
C PRO A 173 -14.22 -3.44 1.02
N MET A 174 -13.15 -3.13 0.29
CA MET A 174 -12.04 -4.04 0.04
C MET A 174 -11.60 -4.77 1.32
N GLY A 175 -11.31 -6.07 1.21
CA GLY A 175 -11.01 -6.91 2.37
C GLY A 175 -12.24 -7.51 3.07
N GLY A 176 -13.41 -6.89 2.90
CA GLY A 176 -14.68 -7.41 3.41
C GLY A 176 -15.23 -8.58 2.58
N ARG A 177 -16.16 -9.32 3.19
CA ARG A 177 -16.90 -10.40 2.53
C ARG A 177 -18.30 -9.93 2.16
N SER A 178 -18.64 -10.01 0.87
CA SER A 178 -20.05 -9.89 0.47
C SER A 178 -20.83 -11.15 0.88
N GLY A 179 -22.03 -10.94 1.43
CA GLY A 179 -22.97 -12.04 1.66
C GLY A 179 -23.48 -12.65 0.35
N PRO A 180 -24.17 -13.80 0.40
CA PRO A 180 -24.83 -14.40 -0.77
C PRO A 180 -26.08 -13.59 -1.12
N SER A 181 -25.91 -12.38 -1.62
CA SER A 181 -26.98 -11.63 -2.26
C SER A 181 -26.78 -11.82 -3.76
N ALA A 182 -27.57 -12.68 -4.39
CA ALA A 182 -27.69 -12.65 -5.85
C ALA A 182 -28.31 -11.30 -6.26
N PRO A 183 -28.04 -10.78 -7.48
CA PRO A 183 -28.79 -9.64 -7.99
C PRO A 183 -30.27 -9.99 -7.97
N ARG A 184 -31.12 -9.05 -7.52
CA ARG A 184 -32.55 -9.10 -7.89
C ARG A 184 -32.59 -9.24 -9.41
N GLN A 185 -33.31 -10.24 -9.91
CA GLN A 185 -33.32 -10.62 -11.33
C GLN A 185 -33.38 -9.37 -12.23
N GLY A 186 -32.40 -9.22 -13.15
CA GLY A 186 -32.42 -8.18 -14.19
C GLY A 186 -31.34 -7.08 -14.12
N ALA A 187 -30.38 -7.10 -13.19
CA ALA A 187 -29.29 -6.12 -13.19
C ALA A 187 -28.11 -6.61 -14.05
N ASP A 188 -27.93 -6.01 -15.23
CA ASP A 188 -26.73 -6.17 -16.06
C ASP A 188 -25.46 -5.80 -15.28
N LEU A 189 -24.40 -6.60 -15.43
CA LEU A 189 -23.11 -6.40 -14.77
C LEU A 189 -22.50 -5.03 -15.15
N PRO A 190 -22.22 -4.12 -14.19
CA PRO A 190 -21.59 -2.85 -14.53
C PRO A 190 -20.11 -3.05 -14.89
N ARG A 191 -19.69 -2.45 -16.01
CA ARG A 191 -18.30 -2.39 -16.46
C ARG A 191 -17.44 -1.73 -15.37
N ARG A 192 -16.46 -2.46 -14.84
CA ARG A 192 -15.56 -2.00 -13.78
C ARG A 192 -14.69 -0.84 -14.28
N ARG A 193 -14.77 0.32 -13.63
CA ARG A 193 -13.79 1.41 -13.80
C ARG A 193 -13.27 1.82 -12.44
N ALA A 194 -11.96 1.64 -12.22
CA ALA A 194 -11.27 2.14 -11.03
C ALA A 194 -11.19 3.66 -11.11
N GLN A 195 -11.41 4.35 -10.00
CA GLN A 195 -11.21 5.80 -9.90
C GLN A 195 -9.85 6.11 -9.32
N ARG A 196 -9.14 7.05 -9.95
CA ARG A 196 -7.86 7.60 -9.54
C ARG A 196 -8.10 9.08 -9.21
N SER A 197 -7.80 9.50 -7.98
CA SER A 197 -7.89 10.92 -7.62
C SER A 197 -6.57 11.63 -7.94
N ASP A 198 -6.55 12.52 -8.93
CA ASP A 198 -5.42 13.43 -9.16
C ASP A 198 -5.52 14.62 -8.20
N ARG A 199 -4.50 14.79 -7.35
CA ARG A 199 -4.41 15.92 -6.42
C ARG A 199 -3.42 16.95 -6.96
N ARG A 200 -3.89 17.90 -7.79
CA ARG A 200 -3.19 19.18 -7.92
C ARG A 200 -3.64 20.11 -6.79
N GLN A 201 -2.63 20.50 -6.00
CA GLN A 201 -2.59 21.64 -5.09
C GLN A 201 -3.46 21.58 -3.81
N SER A 202 -2.79 21.28 -2.70
CA SER A 202 -3.17 21.78 -1.38
C SER A 202 -2.00 22.59 -0.82
N ARG A 203 -2.09 23.92 -0.88
CA ARG A 203 -1.22 24.84 -0.12
C ARG A 203 -1.67 24.83 1.35
N PRO A 204 -0.75 24.87 2.34
CA PRO A 204 -1.13 25.01 3.73
C PRO A 204 -1.60 26.44 4.04
N LEU A 205 -2.61 26.57 4.90
CA LEU A 205 -3.10 27.85 5.44
C LEU A 205 -2.05 28.46 6.38
N PRO A 206 -1.89 29.80 6.43
CA PRO A 206 -0.96 30.43 7.35
C PRO A 206 -1.55 30.55 8.77
N ASP A 207 -0.67 30.42 9.76
CA ASP A 207 -0.98 30.56 11.19
C ASP A 207 -1.57 31.95 11.51
N ARG A 208 -2.67 31.96 12.27
CA ARG A 208 -3.23 33.17 12.86
C ARG A 208 -2.41 33.55 14.10
N GLN A 209 -1.51 34.53 13.95
CA GLN A 209 -1.01 35.33 15.07
C GLN A 209 -1.94 36.52 15.34
N GLY A 210 -2.30 36.66 16.63
CA GLY A 210 -2.56 37.93 17.29
C GLY A 210 -3.99 38.45 17.24
N LEU A 211 -4.57 38.72 18.41
CA LEU A 211 -5.21 39.98 18.81
C LEU A 211 -5.87 39.76 20.19
N ASP A 212 -5.27 40.27 21.27
CA ASP A 212 -6.02 41.16 22.16
C ASP A 212 -5.06 42.02 22.99
N GLY A 213 -5.40 43.29 23.12
CA GLY A 213 -4.61 44.31 23.80
C GLY A 213 -5.45 45.08 24.80
N GLY A 214 -4.80 45.47 25.91
CA GLY A 214 -5.17 46.66 26.69
C GLY A 214 -5.55 46.40 28.14
N ARG A 215 -4.73 46.90 29.08
CA ARG A 215 -4.90 48.23 29.71
C ARG A 215 -3.84 48.46 30.79
N ARG A 216 -3.33 49.69 30.85
CA ARG A 216 -2.45 50.22 31.91
C ARG A 216 -3.27 50.72 33.10
N HIS A 217 -2.73 50.61 34.33
CA HIS A 217 -2.63 51.74 35.28
C HIS A 217 -1.73 51.44 36.51
N THR A 218 -0.61 52.17 36.56
CA THR A 218 0.06 52.87 37.71
C THR A 218 -0.02 52.32 39.15
N ALA A 219 1.14 52.09 39.79
CA ALA A 219 1.83 53.03 40.72
C ALA A 219 2.72 52.31 41.78
N GLY A 220 3.92 52.86 42.06
CA GLY A 220 4.45 52.90 43.44
C GLY A 220 5.82 52.26 43.77
N LYS A 221 6.89 53.07 43.70
CA LYS A 221 8.02 53.27 44.65
C LYS A 221 8.92 52.10 45.14
N GLY A 222 10.25 52.33 45.07
CA GLY A 222 11.27 51.82 46.02
C GLY A 222 12.55 51.30 45.35
N LEU A 223 13.52 52.12 44.93
CA LEU A 223 14.67 52.68 45.67
C LEU A 223 15.86 51.71 45.94
N ARG A 224 16.97 51.90 45.19
CA ARG A 224 18.42 51.69 45.52
C ARG A 224 18.88 50.24 45.76
N ARG A 225 20.12 49.79 45.53
CA ARG A 225 21.47 50.38 45.37
C ARG A 225 22.39 49.31 44.71
N ARG A 226 23.49 49.76 44.10
CA ARG A 226 24.63 48.97 43.60
C ARG A 226 25.43 48.30 44.73
N LEU A 227 26.12 47.20 44.44
CA LEU A 227 27.59 46.98 44.51
C LEU A 227 27.92 45.51 44.83
N GLY A 228 28.97 44.99 44.19
CA GLY A 228 29.65 43.74 44.56
C GLY A 228 29.69 42.73 43.45
#